data_AF-A0A0C2C2S9-F1
#
_entry.id   AF-A0A0C2C2S9-F1
#
_cell.length_a   1.000
_cell.length_b   1.000
_cell.length_c   1.000
_cell.angle_alpha   90.00
_cell.angle_beta   90.00
_cell.angle_gamma   90.00
#
_symmetry.space_group_name_H-M   'P 1'
#
loop_
_entity.id
_entity.type
_entity.pdbx_description
1 polymer ?
#
loop_
_entity_poly.entity_id
_entity_poly.type
_entity_poly.pdbx_seq_one_letter_code
_entity_poly.pdbx_strand_id
1 'polypeptide(L)'
;VQIALSQLSENHVEALEKQLNAGESYKLKVDADEFALTSAMVTVKRATKTVHVEEITPSVIEPSFGIGRVMYAVLEHSFRQREGDEQRTFLALRPLVAPIKCSVLPISANERLNPIIEAVREELARYDLSYRV
;
A
#
# COMPACT_ATOMS: atom_id res chain seq x y z
N VAL A 1 14.70 -35.35 -11.86
CA VAL A 1 16.06 -35.62 -11.33
C VAL A 1 16.85 -34.35 -11.03
N GLN A 2 17.11 -33.46 -12.01
CA GLN A 2 17.96 -32.27 -11.77
C GLN A 2 17.40 -31.27 -10.74
N ILE A 3 16.07 -31.04 -10.74
CA ILE A 3 15.39 -30.21 -9.73
C ILE A 3 15.52 -30.83 -8.33
N ALA A 4 15.33 -32.15 -8.21
CA ALA A 4 15.48 -32.87 -6.94
C ALA A 4 16.94 -32.81 -6.43
N LEU A 5 17.93 -32.87 -7.32
CA LEU A 5 19.34 -32.69 -6.94
C LEU A 5 19.63 -31.28 -6.42
N SER A 6 19.01 -30.25 -7.00
CA SER A 6 19.19 -28.85 -6.54
C SER A 6 18.51 -28.53 -5.20
N GLN A 7 17.57 -29.38 -4.76
CA GLN A 7 16.80 -29.21 -3.52
C GLN A 7 17.33 -30.09 -2.37
N LEU A 8 18.38 -30.88 -2.59
CA LEU A 8 19.01 -31.67 -1.55
C LEU A 8 19.59 -30.76 -0.46
N SER A 9 19.24 -31.02 0.79
CA SER A 9 19.88 -30.36 1.93
C SER A 9 21.32 -30.85 2.11
N GLU A 10 22.15 -30.06 2.77
CA GLU A 10 23.58 -30.36 2.98
C GLU A 10 23.80 -31.76 3.58
N ASN A 11 22.98 -32.16 4.55
CA ASN A 11 23.04 -33.50 5.17
C ASN A 11 22.86 -34.64 4.15
N HIS A 12 21.99 -34.47 3.15
CA HIS A 12 21.77 -35.50 2.13
C HIS A 12 22.88 -35.51 1.07
N VAL A 13 23.48 -34.36 0.76
CA VAL A 13 24.65 -34.27 -0.12
C VAL A 13 25.86 -34.97 0.49
N GLU A 14 26.07 -34.85 1.81
CA GLU A 14 27.13 -35.58 2.52
C GLU A 14 26.91 -37.11 2.52
N ALA A 15 25.66 -37.55 2.72
CA ALA A 15 25.32 -38.97 2.66
C ALA A 15 25.54 -39.55 1.25
N LEU A 16 25.18 -38.78 0.22
CA LEU A 16 25.41 -39.12 -1.19
C LEU A 16 26.91 -39.22 -1.50
N GLU A 17 27.73 -38.26 -1.04
CA GLU A 17 29.18 -38.30 -1.19
C GLU A 17 29.80 -39.56 -0.55
N LYS A 18 29.37 -39.92 0.67
CA LYS A 18 29.85 -41.13 1.36
C LYS A 18 29.48 -42.43 0.62
N GLN A 19 28.24 -42.55 0.15
CA GLN A 19 27.78 -43.75 -0.58
C GLN A 19 28.48 -43.90 -1.94
N LEU A 20 28.66 -42.80 -2.67
CA LEU A 20 29.35 -42.81 -3.96
C LEU A 20 30.85 -43.13 -3.80
N ASN A 21 31.49 -42.67 -2.72
CA ASN A 21 32.89 -43.00 -2.41
C ASN A 21 33.06 -44.46 -1.92
N ALA A 22 32.02 -45.05 -1.31
CA ALA A 22 32.00 -46.48 -0.96
C ALA A 22 31.76 -47.41 -2.17
N GLY A 23 31.50 -46.84 -3.35
CA GLY A 23 31.23 -47.60 -4.57
C GLY A 23 29.78 -48.08 -4.70
N GLU A 24 28.87 -47.60 -3.83
CA GLU A 24 27.45 -47.93 -3.85
C GLU A 24 26.65 -46.89 -4.64
N SER A 25 25.54 -47.32 -5.26
CA SER A 25 24.63 -46.42 -5.97
C SER A 25 23.69 -45.71 -5.00
N TYR A 26 23.62 -44.38 -5.04
CA TYR A 26 22.68 -43.62 -4.22
C TYR A 26 21.28 -43.62 -4.86
N LYS A 27 20.25 -44.05 -4.13
CA LYS A 27 18.87 -44.01 -4.62
C LYS A 27 18.24 -42.64 -4.36
N LEU A 28 18.12 -41.83 -5.41
CA LEU A 28 17.40 -40.57 -5.35
C LEU A 28 15.92 -40.81 -5.65
N LYS A 29 15.07 -40.50 -4.68
CA LYS A 29 13.62 -40.50 -4.88
C LYS A 29 13.19 -39.19 -5.54
N VAL A 30 12.60 -39.28 -6.73
CA VAL A 30 12.00 -38.15 -7.44
C VAL A 30 10.52 -38.47 -7.58
N ASP A 31 9.69 -37.75 -6.84
CA ASP A 31 8.24 -37.99 -6.76
C ASP A 31 7.91 -39.45 -6.37
N ALA A 32 7.42 -40.26 -7.31
CA ALA A 32 7.06 -41.66 -7.09
C ALA A 32 8.14 -42.68 -7.52
N ASP A 33 9.18 -42.24 -8.24
CA ASP A 33 10.18 -43.12 -8.85
C ASP A 33 11.54 -43.04 -8.14
N GLU A 34 12.24 -44.18 -8.06
CA GLU A 34 13.61 -44.28 -7.53
C GLU A 34 14.63 -44.37 -8.66
N PHE A 35 15.60 -43.47 -8.66
CA PHE A 35 16.70 -43.45 -9.62
C PHE A 35 18.03 -43.76 -8.91
N ALA A 36 18.76 -44.76 -9.42
CA ALA A 36 20.10 -45.09 -8.94
C ALA A 36 21.13 -44.15 -9.55
N LEU A 37 21.80 -43.35 -8.72
CA LEU A 37 22.90 -42.48 -9.09
C LEU A 37 24.23 -43.19 -8.86
N THR A 38 25.10 -43.15 -9.86
CA THR A 38 26.46 -43.69 -9.79
C THR A 38 27.50 -42.57 -9.83
N SER A 39 28.75 -42.88 -9.46
CA SER A 39 29.85 -41.91 -9.44
C SER A 39 30.19 -41.33 -10.82
N ALA A 40 29.79 -42.00 -11.90
CA ALA A 40 29.93 -41.50 -13.27
C ALA A 40 28.90 -40.42 -13.63
N MET A 41 27.79 -40.31 -12.87
CA MET A 41 26.68 -39.40 -13.16
C MET A 41 26.72 -38.11 -12.32
N VAL A 42 27.30 -38.16 -11.12
CA VAL A 42 27.34 -37.05 -10.18
C VAL A 42 28.71 -36.97 -9.50
N THR A 43 29.28 -35.78 -9.47
CA THR A 43 30.53 -35.49 -8.76
C THR A 43 30.27 -34.42 -7.71
N VAL A 44 30.60 -34.71 -6.45
CA VAL A 44 30.53 -33.75 -5.35
C VAL A 44 31.85 -33.01 -5.26
N LYS A 45 31.81 -31.67 -5.22
CA LYS A 45 32.99 -30.81 -5.03
C LYS A 45 32.72 -29.82 -3.92
N ARG A 46 33.64 -29.73 -2.96
CA ARG A 46 33.61 -28.73 -1.89
C ARG A 46 34.45 -27.53 -2.30
N ALA A 47 33.90 -26.32 -2.19
CA ALA A 47 34.60 -25.08 -2.50
C ALA A 47 34.24 -24.00 -1.48
N THR A 48 35.24 -23.21 -1.08
CA THR A 48 35.04 -22.04 -0.23
C THR A 48 34.63 -20.86 -1.11
N LYS A 49 33.44 -20.28 -0.87
CA LYS A 49 32.96 -19.09 -1.57
C LYS A 49 32.94 -17.90 -0.60
N THR A 50 33.79 -16.92 -0.85
CA THR A 50 33.74 -15.65 -0.12
C THR A 50 32.58 -14.81 -0.65
N VAL A 51 31.65 -14.42 0.23
CA VAL A 51 30.50 -13.57 -0.12
C VAL A 51 30.73 -12.19 0.49
N HIS A 52 30.83 -11.15 -0.35
CA HIS A 52 31.13 -9.78 0.07
C HIS A 52 29.88 -8.94 0.36
N VAL A 53 28.73 -9.34 -0.18
CA VAL A 53 27.47 -8.58 -0.12
C VAL A 53 26.30 -9.52 0.12
N GLU A 54 25.33 -9.03 0.88
CA GLU A 54 24.01 -9.67 1.04
C GLU A 54 22.99 -8.89 0.20
N GLU A 55 22.31 -9.60 -0.70
CA GLU A 55 21.19 -9.02 -1.45
C GLU A 55 19.93 -9.16 -0.61
N ILE A 56 19.37 -8.03 -0.17
CA ILE A 56 18.12 -8.00 0.59
C ILE A 56 17.01 -7.52 -0.33
N THR A 57 15.93 -8.29 -0.42
CA THR A 57 14.68 -7.85 -1.06
C THR A 57 13.76 -7.25 -0.01
N PRO A 58 13.53 -5.92 0.00
CA PRO A 58 12.72 -5.28 1.04
C PRO A 58 11.23 -5.64 0.89
N SER A 59 10.57 -5.89 2.02
CA SER A 59 9.11 -6.01 2.08
C SER A 59 8.44 -4.65 1.84
N VAL A 60 7.39 -4.62 1.01
CA VAL A 60 6.64 -3.40 0.71
C VAL A 60 5.33 -3.37 1.51
N ILE A 61 5.07 -2.26 2.18
CA ILE A 61 3.76 -1.94 2.78
C ILE A 61 3.17 -0.77 1.98
N GLU A 62 2.06 -1.03 1.29
CA GLU A 62 1.39 -0.02 0.48
C GLU A 62 0.04 0.36 1.10
N PRO A 63 -0.04 1.49 1.84
CA PRO A 63 -1.32 2.03 2.27
C PRO A 63 -1.99 2.73 1.07
N SER A 64 -3.11 2.19 0.62
CA SER A 64 -3.90 2.76 -0.48
C SER A 64 -5.24 3.28 0.02
N PHE A 65 -5.50 4.57 -0.18
CA PHE A 65 -6.74 5.23 0.24
C PHE A 65 -7.54 5.72 -0.97
N GLY A 66 -8.74 5.17 -1.15
CA GLY A 66 -9.65 5.62 -2.20
C GLY A 66 -10.31 6.95 -1.84
N ILE A 67 -9.74 8.07 -2.30
CA ILE A 67 -10.22 9.42 -1.97
C ILE A 67 -11.70 9.63 -2.31
N GLY A 68 -12.19 9.06 -3.42
CA GLY A 68 -13.60 9.14 -3.80
C GLY A 68 -14.53 8.48 -2.77
N ARG A 69 -14.13 7.34 -2.21
CA ARG A 69 -14.91 6.64 -1.16
C ARG A 69 -14.89 7.41 0.15
N VAL A 70 -13.73 7.94 0.53
CA VAL A 70 -13.59 8.77 1.73
C VAL A 70 -14.46 10.03 1.60
N MET A 71 -14.39 10.71 0.45
CA MET A 71 -15.22 11.89 0.18
C MET A 71 -16.71 11.55 0.25
N TYR A 72 -17.15 10.47 -0.40
CA TYR A 72 -18.54 10.03 -0.35
C TYR A 72 -19.01 9.75 1.08
N ALA A 73 -18.22 8.99 1.86
CA ALA A 73 -18.53 8.68 3.25
C ALA A 73 -18.61 9.96 4.11
N VAL A 74 -17.73 10.93 3.90
CA VAL A 74 -17.78 12.23 4.59
C VAL A 74 -19.06 12.98 4.24
N LEU A 75 -19.46 13.00 2.97
CA LEU A 75 -20.69 13.68 2.52
C LEU A 75 -21.93 13.02 3.13
N GLU A 76 -22.04 11.69 3.05
CA GLU A 76 -23.15 10.92 3.61
C GLU A 76 -23.25 11.11 5.13
N HIS A 77 -22.14 10.94 5.86
CA HIS A 77 -22.12 11.11 7.32
C HIS A 77 -22.38 12.55 7.78
N SER A 78 -22.16 13.55 6.91
CA SER A 78 -22.38 14.97 7.21
C SER A 78 -23.76 15.47 6.78
N PHE A 79 -24.53 14.70 6.00
CA PHE A 79 -25.83 15.13 5.50
C PHE A 79 -26.87 15.26 6.61
N ARG A 80 -27.53 16.42 6.67
CA ARG A 80 -28.56 16.74 7.65
C ARG A 80 -29.71 17.49 6.99
N GLN A 81 -30.88 17.39 7.59
CA GLN A 81 -32.09 18.11 7.21
C GLN A 81 -32.51 19.01 8.37
N ARG A 82 -33.01 20.20 8.07
CA ARG A 82 -33.53 21.11 9.11
C ARG A 82 -34.88 20.63 9.61
N GLU A 83 -35.10 20.73 10.92
CA GLU A 83 -36.41 20.48 11.50
C GLU A 83 -37.43 21.49 10.97
N GLY A 84 -38.61 21.01 10.59
CA GLY A 84 -39.72 21.83 10.09
C GLY A 84 -39.67 22.20 8.61
N ASP A 85 -38.60 21.87 7.89
CA ASP A 85 -38.51 22.09 6.44
C ASP A 85 -37.65 21.01 5.76
N GLU A 86 -38.33 20.05 5.13
CA GLU A 86 -37.67 18.92 4.48
C GLU A 86 -36.86 19.30 3.24
N GLN A 87 -37.15 20.46 2.64
CA GLN A 87 -36.41 20.95 1.48
C GLN A 87 -35.06 21.57 1.89
N ARG A 88 -34.88 21.91 3.17
CA ARG A 88 -33.67 22.55 3.68
C ARG A 88 -32.66 21.52 4.19
N THR A 89 -31.88 21.00 3.25
CA THR A 89 -30.76 20.09 3.53
C THR A 89 -29.44 20.84 3.62
N PHE A 90 -28.49 20.33 4.41
CA PHE A 90 -27.14 20.89 4.52
C PHE A 90 -26.12 19.80 4.89
N LEU A 91 -24.84 20.08 4.63
CA LEU A 91 -23.73 19.22 5.01
C LEU A 91 -23.00 19.83 6.21
N ALA A 92 -22.98 19.12 7.34
CA ALA A 92 -22.25 19.48 8.56
C ALA A 92 -20.74 19.16 8.43
N LEU A 93 -20.09 19.67 7.38
CA LEU A 93 -18.67 19.44 7.13
C LEU A 93 -17.81 20.13 8.20
N ARG A 94 -16.71 19.48 8.59
CA ARG A 94 -15.72 20.11 9.48
C ARG A 94 -15.10 21.33 8.79
N PRO A 95 -14.83 22.44 9.52
CA PRO A 95 -14.28 23.67 8.92
C PRO A 95 -13.02 23.44 8.07
N LEU A 96 -12.17 22.48 8.45
CA LEU A 96 -10.95 22.14 7.69
C LEU A 96 -11.22 21.65 6.27
N VAL A 97 -12.29 20.89 6.06
CA VAL A 97 -12.61 20.26 4.75
C VAL A 97 -13.81 20.91 4.03
N ALA A 98 -14.48 21.87 4.67
CA ALA A 98 -15.57 22.63 4.03
C ALA A 98 -15.04 23.35 2.76
N PRO A 99 -15.70 23.25 1.59
CA PRO A 99 -15.20 23.85 0.35
C PRO A 99 -15.10 25.38 0.41
N ILE A 100 -16.07 26.01 1.06
CA ILE A 100 -16.14 27.45 1.30
C ILE A 100 -16.18 27.64 2.81
N LYS A 101 -15.28 28.48 3.34
CA LYS A 101 -15.13 28.69 4.79
C LYS A 101 -16.10 29.75 5.30
N CYS A 102 -16.36 30.78 4.49
CA CYS A 102 -17.22 31.89 4.84
C CYS A 102 -18.13 32.29 3.67
N SER A 103 -19.39 32.64 3.96
CA SER A 103 -20.31 33.27 3.01
C SER A 103 -20.66 34.66 3.50
N VAL A 104 -20.45 35.68 2.69
CA VAL A 104 -20.70 37.08 2.99
C VAL A 104 -22.00 37.48 2.31
N LEU A 105 -23.11 37.46 3.04
CA LEU A 105 -24.44 37.68 2.48
C LEU A 105 -25.03 39.00 2.98
N PRO A 106 -25.31 40.00 2.10
CA PRO A 106 -26.02 41.19 2.52
C PRO A 106 -27.49 40.88 2.82
N ILE A 107 -28.04 41.53 3.84
CA ILE A 107 -29.45 41.37 4.20
C ILE A 107 -30.42 41.99 3.18
N SER A 108 -29.94 42.93 2.37
CA SER A 108 -30.71 43.61 1.32
C SER A 108 -29.80 44.17 0.22
N ALA A 109 -30.38 44.53 -0.92
CA ALA A 109 -29.65 45.15 -2.04
C ALA A 109 -29.32 46.65 -1.82
N ASN A 110 -29.25 47.10 -0.57
CA ASN A 110 -28.95 48.49 -0.25
C ASN A 110 -27.46 48.79 -0.53
N GLU A 111 -27.20 49.73 -1.42
CA GLU A 111 -25.84 50.11 -1.84
C GLU A 111 -24.94 50.57 -0.69
N ARG A 112 -25.52 51.04 0.41
CA ARG A 112 -24.77 51.40 1.63
C ARG A 112 -24.00 50.23 2.25
N LEU A 113 -24.38 48.99 1.93
CA LEU A 113 -23.71 47.78 2.41
C LEU A 113 -22.49 47.41 1.56
N ASN A 114 -22.38 47.91 0.32
CA ASN A 114 -21.30 47.56 -0.61
C ASN A 114 -19.90 47.86 -0.03
N PRO A 115 -19.63 49.03 0.60
CA PRO A 115 -18.32 49.29 1.19
C PRO A 115 -17.96 48.34 2.33
N ILE A 116 -18.95 47.89 3.09
CA ILE A 116 -18.75 46.94 4.20
C ILE A 116 -18.41 45.55 3.66
N ILE A 117 -19.13 45.12 2.61
CA ILE A 117 -18.85 43.85 1.93
C ILE A 117 -17.43 43.84 1.39
N GLU A 118 -17.01 44.90 0.70
CA GLU A 118 -15.64 45.00 0.17
C GLU A 118 -14.58 44.98 1.29
N ALA A 119 -14.80 45.70 2.38
CA ALA A 119 -13.87 45.64 3.53
C ALA A 119 -13.75 44.22 4.13
N VAL A 120 -14.86 43.49 4.25
CA VAL A 120 -14.84 42.09 4.71
C VAL A 120 -14.13 41.17 3.71
N ARG A 121 -14.33 41.38 2.40
CA ARG A 121 -13.64 40.62 1.35
C ARG A 121 -12.14 40.80 1.40
N GLU A 122 -11.67 42.03 1.59
CA GLU A 122 -10.24 42.34 1.73
C GLU A 122 -9.63 41.64 2.95
N GLU A 123 -10.31 41.65 4.09
CA GLU A 123 -9.84 40.95 5.29
C GLU A 123 -9.82 39.43 5.08
N LEU A 124 -10.89 38.84 4.53
CA LEU A 124 -10.92 37.40 4.27
C LEU A 124 -9.84 36.96 3.27
N ALA A 125 -9.58 37.77 2.24
CA ALA A 125 -8.52 37.54 1.27
C ALA A 125 -7.12 37.67 1.91
N ARG A 126 -6.92 38.62 2.84
CA ARG A 126 -5.66 38.79 3.56
C ARG A 126 -5.25 37.53 4.34
N TYR A 127 -6.23 36.75 4.81
CA TYR A 127 -6.01 35.50 5.54
C TYR A 127 -6.10 34.23 4.68
N ASP A 128 -6.15 34.36 3.35
CA ASP A 128 -6.28 33.23 2.40
C ASP A 128 -7.50 32.32 2.70
N LEU A 129 -8.56 32.90 3.26
CA LEU A 129 -9.78 32.15 3.56
C LEU A 129 -10.62 32.04 2.28
N SER A 130 -11.02 30.81 1.92
CA SER A 130 -11.99 30.60 0.83
C SER A 130 -13.35 31.18 1.24
N TYR A 131 -13.86 32.13 0.46
CA TYR A 131 -15.15 32.78 0.72
C TYR A 131 -16.01 32.92 -0.55
N ARG A 132 -17.31 33.15 -0.35
CA ARG A 132 -18.26 33.59 -1.37
C ARG A 132 -19.02 34.82 -0.91
N VAL A 133 -19.34 35.70 -1.85
CA VAL A 133 -20.17 36.90 -1.68
C VAL A 133 -21.44 36.71 -2.46
#